data_AF-A0A9D7Q1V6-F1
#
_entry.id   AF-A0A9D7Q1V6-F1
#
_cell.length_a   1.000
_cell.length_b   1.000
_cell.length_c   1.000
_cell.angle_alpha   90.00
_cell.angle_beta   90.00
_cell.angle_gamma   90.00
#
_symmetry.space_group_name_H-M   'P 1'
#
loop_
_entity.id
_entity.type
_entity.pdbx_description
1 polymer ?
#
loop_
_entity_poly.entity_id
_entity_poly.type
_entity_poly.pdbx_seq_one_letter_code
_entity_poly.pdbx_strand_id
1 'polypeptide(L)'
;MMIDETAKKFAELTCSLSRECSRKEEFFARCYNLTPAELRLLMLFGEKSCLSIKDLSSNLALTPGRITHILTSLEEKKLVIRKQDPGDRRSFNVY
;
A
#
# COMPACT_ATOMS: atom_id res chain seq x y z
N MET A 1 -4.12 -20.67 35.81
CA MET A 1 -3.28 -20.97 34.63
C MET A 1 -4.15 -21.19 33.37
N MET A 2 -5.06 -20.26 33.05
CA MET A 2 -5.94 -20.33 31.83
C MET A 2 -5.80 -19.11 30.91
N ILE A 3 -5.38 -17.96 31.47
CA ILE A 3 -5.12 -16.74 30.70
C ILE A 3 -3.93 -16.93 29.75
N ASP A 4 -2.91 -17.67 30.18
CA ASP A 4 -1.68 -17.92 29.42
C ASP A 4 -1.92 -18.76 28.15
N GLU A 5 -2.68 -19.87 28.26
CA GLU A 5 -3.04 -20.70 27.11
C GLU A 5 -3.97 -19.98 26.12
N THR A 6 -4.89 -19.15 26.62
CA THR A 6 -5.77 -18.36 25.74
C THR A 6 -4.96 -17.31 24.98
N ALA A 7 -4.04 -16.62 25.65
CA ALA A 7 -3.16 -15.63 25.02
C ALA A 7 -2.24 -16.29 23.96
N LYS A 8 -1.70 -17.47 24.25
CA LYS A 8 -0.87 -18.24 23.32
C LYS A 8 -1.65 -18.63 22.06
N LYS A 9 -2.85 -19.20 22.21
CA LYS A 9 -3.71 -19.53 21.07
C LYS A 9 -4.09 -18.30 20.25
N PHE A 10 -4.37 -17.17 20.90
CA PHE A 10 -4.66 -15.92 20.21
C PHE A 10 -3.48 -15.43 19.38
N ALA A 11 -2.26 -15.48 19.94
CA ALA A 11 -1.03 -15.13 19.23
C ALA A 11 -0.80 -16.06 18.02
N GLU A 12 -0.95 -17.38 18.21
CA GLU A 12 -0.80 -18.37 17.13
C GLU A 12 -1.78 -18.15 15.99
N LEU A 13 -3.06 -17.90 16.30
CA LEU A 13 -4.10 -17.60 15.32
C LEU A 13 -3.82 -16.27 14.61
N THR A 14 -3.45 -15.22 15.34
CA THR A 14 -3.12 -13.90 14.76
C THR A 14 -1.93 -14.00 13.80
N CYS A 15 -0.87 -14.71 14.19
CA CYS A 15 0.28 -14.95 13.32
C CYS A 15 -0.11 -15.78 12.08
N SER A 16 -0.95 -16.79 12.25
CA SER A 16 -1.40 -17.64 11.13
C SER A 16 -2.25 -16.84 10.13
N LEU A 17 -3.20 -16.05 10.63
CA LEU A 17 -4.01 -15.16 9.81
C LEU A 17 -3.14 -14.14 9.07
N SER A 18 -2.20 -13.50 9.77
CA SER A 18 -1.28 -12.54 9.15
C SER A 18 -0.47 -13.16 8.01
N ARG A 19 0.06 -14.37 8.19
CA ARG A 19 0.77 -15.11 7.13
C ARG A 19 -0.10 -15.39 5.92
N GLU A 20 -1.33 -15.87 6.13
CA GLU A 20 -2.23 -16.19 5.03
C GLU A 20 -2.71 -14.94 4.28
N CYS A 21 -2.94 -13.83 4.99
CA CYS A 21 -3.20 -12.53 4.37
C CYS A 21 -2.02 -12.07 3.51
N SER A 22 -0.79 -12.13 4.03
CA SER A 22 0.41 -11.76 3.27
C SER A 22 0.60 -12.63 2.03
N ARG A 23 0.37 -13.95 2.12
CA ARG A 23 0.43 -14.87 0.98
C ARG A 23 -0.59 -14.53 -0.09
N LYS A 24 -1.83 -14.24 0.30
CA LYS A 24 -2.89 -13.84 -0.61
C LYS A 24 -2.55 -12.53 -1.31
N GLU A 25 -2.02 -11.56 -0.58
CA GLU A 25 -1.59 -10.28 -1.12
C GLU A 25 -0.43 -10.45 -2.12
N GLU A 26 0.59 -11.24 -1.77
CA GLU A 26 1.70 -11.57 -2.67
C GLU A 26 1.22 -12.26 -3.96
N PHE A 27 0.26 -13.18 -3.83
CA PHE A 27 -0.35 -13.85 -4.97
C PHE A 27 -0.99 -12.84 -5.94
N PHE A 28 -1.88 -11.98 -5.43
CA PHE A 28 -2.53 -10.97 -6.28
C PHE A 28 -1.54 -9.98 -6.88
N ALA A 29 -0.58 -9.51 -6.08
CA ALA A 29 0.45 -8.60 -6.58
C ALA A 29 1.20 -9.24 -7.77
N ARG A 30 1.60 -10.51 -7.64
CA ARG A 30 2.26 -11.26 -8.73
C ARG A 30 1.39 -11.43 -9.96
N CYS A 31 0.09 -11.69 -9.82
CA CYS A 31 -0.83 -11.80 -10.97
C CYS A 31 -0.82 -10.55 -11.87
N TYR A 32 -0.52 -9.37 -11.32
CA TYR A 32 -0.45 -8.10 -12.05
C TYR A 32 0.98 -7.57 -12.24
N ASN A 33 2.00 -8.40 -11.98
CA ASN A 33 3.41 -8.00 -12.01
C ASN A 33 3.72 -6.79 -11.09
N LEU A 34 3.11 -6.79 -9.91
CA LEU A 34 3.25 -5.79 -8.86
C LEU A 34 3.95 -6.36 -7.63
N THR A 35 4.50 -5.48 -6.81
CA THR A 35 4.85 -5.75 -5.42
C THR A 35 3.63 -5.55 -4.51
N PRO A 36 3.57 -6.16 -3.32
CA PRO A 36 2.48 -5.91 -2.36
C PRO A 36 2.29 -4.42 -2.02
N ALA A 37 3.38 -3.66 -1.92
CA ALA A 37 3.31 -2.23 -1.64
C ALA A 37 2.72 -1.41 -2.79
N GLU A 38 3.04 -1.77 -4.04
CA GLU A 38 2.44 -1.18 -5.24
C GLU A 38 0.94 -1.48 -5.31
N LEU A 39 0.56 -2.74 -5.06
CA LEU A 39 -0.85 -3.15 -5.02
C LEU A 39 -1.62 -2.34 -3.97
N ARG A 40 -1.10 -2.22 -2.74
CA ARG A 40 -1.72 -1.40 -1.69
C ARG A 40 -1.88 0.06 -2.09
N LEU A 41 -0.88 0.63 -2.74
CA LEU A 41 -0.94 2.01 -3.22
C LEU A 41 -2.08 2.20 -4.22
N LEU A 42 -2.20 1.29 -5.20
CA LEU A 42 -3.28 1.34 -6.18
C LEU A 42 -4.66 1.14 -5.54
N MET A 43 -4.77 0.26 -4.54
CA MET A 43 -6.02 0.07 -3.80
C MET A 43 -6.48 1.32 -3.04
N LEU A 44 -5.58 2.26 -2.69
CA LEU A 44 -5.98 3.50 -2.01
C LEU A 44 -6.82 4.42 -2.88
N PHE A 45 -6.71 4.32 -4.21
CA PHE A 45 -7.55 5.11 -5.11
C PHE A 45 -9.02 4.78 -4.87
N GLY A 46 -9.37 3.49 -4.76
CA GLY A 46 -10.75 3.07 -4.60
C GLY A 46 -11.63 3.65 -5.71
N GLU A 47 -12.57 4.52 -5.35
CA GLU A 47 -13.42 5.26 -6.30
C GLU A 47 -12.88 6.65 -6.67
N LYS A 48 -11.80 7.09 -6.04
CA LYS A 48 -11.19 8.41 -6.29
C LYS A 48 -10.37 8.36 -7.58
N SER A 49 -10.53 9.41 -8.39
CA SER A 49 -9.78 9.58 -9.64
C SER A 49 -8.35 10.08 -9.44
N CYS A 50 -8.01 10.59 -8.24
CA CYS A 50 -6.67 11.04 -7.90
C CYS A 50 -6.44 11.08 -6.38
N LEU A 51 -5.16 11.06 -5.99
CA LEU A 51 -4.71 11.20 -4.62
C LEU A 51 -3.51 12.15 -4.55
N SER A 52 -3.44 12.99 -3.52
CA SER A 52 -2.23 13.77 -3.28
C SER A 52 -1.13 12.88 -2.67
N ILE A 53 0.15 13.26 -2.84
CA ILE A 53 1.25 12.58 -2.12
C ILE A 53 1.04 12.58 -0.60
N LYS A 54 0.38 13.62 -0.07
CA LYS A 54 0.05 13.71 1.35
C LYS A 54 -0.94 12.63 1.78
N ASP A 55 -1.96 12.37 0.96
CA ASP A 55 -2.95 11.30 1.19
C ASP A 55 -2.30 9.92 1.11
N LEU A 56 -1.40 9.71 0.16
CA LEU A 56 -0.65 8.46 0.05
C LEU A 56 0.23 8.24 1.29
N SER A 57 0.87 9.30 1.79
CA SER A 57 1.79 9.22 2.93
C SER A 57 1.08 8.93 4.25
N SER A 58 -0.13 9.48 4.46
CA SER A 58 -0.90 9.25 5.68
C SER A 58 -1.49 7.85 5.77
N ASN A 59 -1.80 7.21 4.63
CA ASN A 59 -2.49 5.91 4.60
C ASN A 59 -1.55 4.69 4.54
N LEU A 60 -0.35 4.82 3.95
CA LEU A 60 0.55 3.67 3.74
C LEU A 60 1.56 3.43 4.88
N ALA A 61 1.70 4.34 5.85
CA ALA A 61 2.77 4.29 6.87
C ALA A 61 4.18 4.06 6.26
N LEU A 62 4.42 4.57 5.05
CA LEU A 62 5.68 4.47 4.34
C LEU A 62 6.45 5.79 4.42
N THR A 63 7.77 5.71 4.36
CA THR A 63 8.60 6.91 4.26
C THR A 63 8.39 7.61 2.91
N PRO A 64 8.55 8.95 2.84
CA PRO A 64 8.40 9.68 1.58
C PRO A 64 9.29 9.15 0.45
N GLY A 65 10.53 8.76 0.76
CA GLY A 65 11.44 8.16 -0.21
C GLY A 65 10.92 6.83 -0.77
N ARG A 66 10.28 6.00 0.07
CA ARG A 66 9.70 4.74 -0.37
C ARG A 66 8.47 4.97 -1.26
N ILE A 67 7.65 5.96 -0.95
CA ILE A 67 6.49 6.35 -1.77
C ILE A 67 6.96 6.80 -3.16
N THR A 68 7.95 7.68 -3.23
CA THR A 68 8.53 8.13 -4.50
C THR A 68 9.02 6.96 -5.33
N HIS A 69 9.74 5.99 -4.73
CA HIS A 69 10.22 4.81 -5.44
C HIS A 69 9.07 3.93 -5.97
N ILE A 70 8.01 3.74 -5.18
CA ILE A 70 6.82 2.99 -5.62
C ILE A 70 6.13 3.71 -6.77
N LEU A 71 5.95 5.03 -6.68
CA LEU A 71 5.33 5.83 -7.73
C LEU A 71 6.14 5.79 -9.02
N THR A 72 7.47 5.91 -8.96
CA THR A 72 8.33 5.78 -10.15
C THR A 72 8.15 4.41 -10.83
N SER A 73 8.17 3.32 -10.05
CA SER A 73 7.95 1.97 -10.59
C SER A 73 6.55 1.81 -11.22
N LEU A 74 5.52 2.39 -10.61
CA LEU A 74 4.16 2.38 -11.16
C LEU A 74 4.01 3.22 -12.44
N GLU A 75 4.74 4.35 -12.55
CA GLU A 75 4.81 5.17 -13.76
C GLU A 75 5.50 4.42 -14.90
N GLU A 76 6.61 3.71 -14.61
CA GLU A 76 7.30 2.85 -15.59
C GLU A 76 6.38 1.73 -16.10
N LYS A 77 5.52 1.20 -15.22
CA LYS A 77 4.46 0.24 -15.57
C LYS A 77 3.24 0.88 -16.23
N LYS A 78 3.21 2.21 -16.39
CA LYS A 78 2.11 3.00 -16.97
C LYS A 78 0.77 2.84 -16.24
N LEU A 79 0.82 2.60 -14.94
CA LEU A 79 -0.36 2.43 -14.09
C LEU A 79 -0.79 3.71 -13.38
N VAL A 80 0.13 4.66 -13.22
CA VAL A 80 -0.15 5.96 -12.60
C VAL A 80 0.58 7.07 -13.33
N ILE A 81 0.14 8.32 -13.11
CA ILE A 81 0.80 9.53 -13.61
C ILE A 81 0.85 10.57 -12.48
N ARG A 82 2.04 11.10 -12.17
CA ARG A 82 2.17 12.29 -11.31
C ARG A 82 2.01 13.56 -12.12
N LYS A 83 1.16 14.47 -11.65
CA LYS A 83 1.08 15.84 -12.14
C LYS A 83 1.25 16.82 -10.98
N GLN A 84 2.00 17.88 -11.24
CA GLN A 84 2.12 19.00 -10.31
C GLN A 84 0.76 19.67 -10.19
N ASP A 85 0.36 20.00 -8.96
CA ASP A 85 -0.89 20.70 -8.74
C ASP A 85 -0.77 22.15 -9.29
N PRO A 86 -1.72 22.59 -10.13
CA PRO A 86 -1.70 23.96 -10.67
C PRO A 86 -1.94 25.04 -9.59
N GLY A 87 -2.59 24.71 -8.47
CA GLY A 87 -2.85 25.61 -7.36
C GLY A 87 -1.72 25.69 -6.32
N ASP A 88 -0.96 24.60 -6.15
CA ASP A 88 0.22 24.56 -5.29
C ASP A 88 1.36 23.79 -5.95
N ARG A 89 2.33 24.53 -6.50
CA ARG A 89 3.52 23.99 -7.18
C ARG A 89 4.37 23.08 -6.29
N ARG A 90 4.20 23.09 -4.97
CA ARG A 90 4.92 22.19 -4.05
C ARG A 90 4.22 20.84 -3.87
N SER A 91 3.00 20.71 -4.37
CA SER A 91 2.18 19.50 -4.25
C SER A 91 2.03 18.77 -5.59
N PHE A 92 1.91 17.45 -5.50
CA PHE A 92 1.71 16.58 -6.65
C PHE A 92 0.50 15.69 -6.40
N ASN A 93 -0.31 15.55 -7.44
CA ASN A 93 -1.43 14.63 -7.49
C ASN A 93 -1.05 13.43 -8.37
N VAL A 94 -1.39 12.25 -7.89
CA VAL A 94 -1.22 10.98 -8.58
C VAL A 94 -2.58 10.60 -9.14
N TYR A 95 -2.59 10.31 -10.44
CA TYR A 95 -3.75 9.85 -11.21
C TYR A 95 -3.54 8.41 -11.62
#